data_AF-A0A1G9YJ16-F1
#
_entry.id   AF-A0A1G9YJ16-F1
#
_cell.length_a   1.000
_cell.length_b   1.000
_cell.length_c   1.000
_cell.angle_alpha   90.00
_cell.angle_beta   90.00
_cell.angle_gamma   90.00
#
_symmetry.space_group_name_H-M   'P 1'
#
loop_
_entity.id
_entity.type
_entity.pdbx_description
1 polymer ?
#
loop_
_entity_poly.entity_id
_entity_poly.type
_entity_poly.pdbx_seq_one_letter_code
_entity_poly.pdbx_strand_id
1 'polypeptide(L)'
;MTTYSYPSASGSPAASGPAEPATVHYGPRRSFRESRAVRTGALFTALAVCGVVILAVVRHHIGTEPFLVGLALAIVPVPLIGWAYLWFDHVAPSPWQNVAFAFSWGACAATLVAIFANEYGAKLLASTFSATPTQSDQWGAMFVAPLVEETAKGTALLLLFLLRRRHIESLVDGIVLAGLTATGFAFTENILYLGTAFNEDKALGGDGVGTTAATFVVRVLMTPFAHPLFTSMTGIGFALAAVVRPGVRWRWRWLPPVAGWLLAMVLHGTWNGTSELSPVGFLTVYFSVMVPVFGLVVWLAFWARANELRTVRRHLAVYAAAGWLPVGEPAALASMQVRAEARRVARRLHGEAAARAVRDYIAFATHLAFLRAAAVRGAPGPDFAARESELLAHIWHRKTWARPALAAAYLATNAPRTWPTPPPAPPPPFPHPRPTWQSPTPGKHL
;
A
#
# COMPACT_ATOMS: atom_id res chain seq x y z
N MET A 1 -48.62 -63.75 53.03
CA MET A 1 -47.76 -62.56 53.11
C MET A 1 -46.37 -62.98 52.69
N THR A 2 -46.03 -62.73 51.43
CA THR A 2 -44.77 -63.14 50.80
C THR A 2 -43.85 -61.93 50.78
N THR A 3 -42.76 -61.97 51.54
CA THR A 3 -41.74 -60.93 51.61
C THR A 3 -40.76 -61.10 50.45
N TYR A 4 -40.68 -60.11 49.57
CA TYR A 4 -39.68 -60.02 48.51
C TYR A 4 -38.39 -59.42 49.06
N SER A 5 -37.26 -60.12 48.85
CA SER A 5 -35.91 -59.62 49.10
C SER A 5 -35.32 -59.08 47.80
N TYR A 6 -34.83 -57.85 47.79
CA TYR A 6 -34.15 -57.25 46.64
C TYR A 6 -32.66 -57.62 46.65
N PRO A 7 -32.06 -58.02 45.51
CA PRO A 7 -30.62 -58.15 45.42
C PRO A 7 -29.94 -56.76 45.39
N SER A 8 -28.82 -56.66 46.08
CA SER A 8 -27.95 -55.50 46.15
C SER A 8 -27.45 -55.07 44.77
N ALA A 9 -27.65 -53.79 44.43
CA ALA A 9 -27.14 -53.18 43.21
C ALA A 9 -25.59 -53.17 43.21
N SER A 10 -24.99 -54.02 42.38
CA SER A 10 -23.57 -53.99 42.08
C SER A 10 -23.29 -52.89 41.05
N GLY A 11 -22.50 -51.90 41.45
CA GLY A 11 -21.62 -51.10 40.58
C GLY A 11 -22.25 -50.31 39.44
N SER A 12 -22.52 -49.02 39.67
CA SER A 12 -22.66 -48.05 38.57
C SER A 12 -21.39 -48.08 37.70
N PRO A 13 -21.48 -48.24 36.37
CA PRO A 13 -20.37 -47.93 35.50
C PRO A 13 -20.11 -46.42 35.64
N ALA A 14 -18.87 -46.05 35.99
CA ALA A 14 -18.45 -44.66 35.92
C ALA A 14 -18.75 -44.15 34.50
N ALA A 15 -19.55 -43.09 34.40
CA ALA A 15 -19.80 -42.42 33.13
C ALA A 15 -18.46 -41.89 32.60
N SER A 16 -17.87 -42.61 31.65
CA SER A 16 -16.84 -42.06 30.78
C SER A 16 -17.46 -40.86 30.08
N GLY A 17 -16.95 -39.66 30.34
CA GLY A 17 -17.34 -38.46 29.60
C GLY A 17 -17.21 -38.69 28.08
N PRO A 18 -17.89 -37.90 27.25
CA PRO A 18 -17.79 -38.05 25.80
C PRO A 18 -16.32 -37.99 25.39
N ALA A 19 -15.85 -39.05 24.74
CA ALA A 19 -14.51 -39.10 24.18
C ALA A 19 -14.33 -37.88 23.26
N GLU A 20 -13.25 -37.14 23.46
CA GLU A 20 -12.87 -36.04 22.59
C GLU A 20 -12.84 -36.59 21.14
N PRO A 21 -13.58 -35.98 20.18
CA PRO A 21 -13.58 -36.50 18.83
C PRO A 21 -12.14 -36.49 18.32
N ALA A 22 -11.65 -37.67 17.91
CA ALA A 22 -10.34 -37.80 17.30
C ALA A 22 -10.21 -36.73 16.21
N THR A 23 -9.20 -35.87 16.33
CA THR A 23 -8.88 -34.86 15.33
C THR A 23 -8.41 -35.56 14.07
N VAL A 24 -9.35 -35.98 13.22
CA VAL A 24 -9.05 -36.46 11.88
C VAL A 24 -8.59 -35.25 11.07
N HIS A 25 -7.29 -34.96 11.12
CA HIS A 25 -6.65 -34.06 10.17
C HIS A 25 -6.58 -34.77 8.81
N TYR A 26 -7.69 -34.76 8.08
CA TYR A 26 -7.66 -35.03 6.65
C TYR A 26 -6.98 -33.85 5.94
N GLY A 27 -5.66 -33.91 5.81
CA GLY A 27 -4.91 -33.06 4.89
C GLY A 27 -4.94 -33.73 3.51
N PRO A 28 -5.70 -33.24 2.52
CA PRO A 28 -5.59 -33.77 1.17
C PRO A 28 -4.13 -33.66 0.73
N ARG A 29 -3.53 -34.80 0.32
CA ARG A 29 -2.21 -34.85 -0.32
C ARG A 29 -2.28 -34.10 -1.65
N ARG A 30 -2.17 -32.77 -1.60
CA ARG A 30 -2.03 -31.93 -2.79
C ARG A 30 -0.71 -32.29 -3.45
N SER A 31 -0.70 -32.43 -4.76
CA SER A 31 0.54 -32.75 -5.47
C SER A 31 1.57 -31.63 -5.22
N PHE A 32 2.87 -31.95 -5.24
CA PHE A 32 3.93 -30.96 -5.03
C PHE A 32 3.78 -29.74 -5.96
N ARG A 33 3.28 -29.96 -7.18
CA ARG A 33 2.97 -28.94 -8.19
C ARG A 33 1.73 -28.08 -7.88
N GLU A 34 0.79 -28.60 -7.08
CA GLU A 34 -0.38 -27.86 -6.58
C GLU A 34 -0.07 -27.04 -5.33
N SER A 35 1.13 -27.19 -4.75
CA SER A 35 1.50 -26.41 -3.58
C SER A 35 1.63 -24.92 -3.96
N ARG A 36 0.96 -24.06 -3.18
CA ARG A 36 1.01 -22.59 -3.38
C ARG A 36 2.44 -22.06 -3.29
N ALA A 37 3.28 -22.71 -2.50
CA ALA A 37 4.70 -22.38 -2.34
C ALA A 37 5.47 -22.62 -3.65
N VAL A 38 5.32 -23.78 -4.29
CA VAL A 38 6.01 -24.07 -5.57
C VAL A 38 5.56 -23.13 -6.68
N ARG A 39 4.25 -22.85 -6.80
CA ARG A 39 3.75 -21.89 -7.80
C ARG A 39 4.28 -20.46 -7.58
N THR A 40 4.34 -20.03 -6.32
CA THR A 40 4.86 -18.71 -5.98
C THR A 40 6.37 -18.65 -6.22
N GLY A 41 7.11 -19.69 -5.83
CA GLY A 41 8.54 -19.82 -6.12
C GLY A 41 8.83 -19.77 -7.61
N ALA A 42 8.14 -20.59 -8.42
CA ALA A 42 8.31 -20.61 -9.87
C ALA A 42 8.03 -19.24 -10.52
N LEU A 43 6.99 -18.53 -10.07
CA LEU A 43 6.69 -17.17 -10.55
C LEU A 43 7.82 -16.19 -10.24
N PHE A 44 8.33 -16.16 -9.01
CA PHE A 44 9.42 -15.27 -8.65
C PHE A 44 10.74 -15.66 -9.34
N THR A 45 10.99 -16.95 -9.57
CA THR A 45 12.12 -17.39 -10.39
C THR A 45 11.98 -16.90 -11.83
N ALA A 46 10.80 -17.03 -12.45
CA ALA A 46 10.55 -16.53 -13.80
C ALA A 46 10.75 -15.00 -13.88
N LEU A 47 10.27 -14.25 -12.89
CA LEU A 47 10.50 -12.81 -12.80
C LEU A 47 11.98 -12.45 -12.61
N ALA A 48 12.73 -13.22 -11.81
CA ALA A 48 14.16 -13.02 -11.64
C ALA A 48 14.94 -13.28 -12.94
N VAL A 49 14.61 -14.37 -13.65
CA VAL A 49 15.20 -14.65 -14.98
C VAL A 49 14.86 -13.54 -15.96
N CYS A 50 13.60 -13.10 -15.99
CA CYS A 50 13.16 -11.96 -16.80
C CYS A 50 13.95 -10.68 -16.45
N GLY A 51 14.22 -10.44 -15.16
CA GLY A 51 15.02 -9.33 -14.66
C GLY A 51 16.49 -9.38 -15.13
N VAL A 52 17.10 -10.56 -15.11
CA VAL A 52 18.46 -10.75 -15.63
C VAL A 52 18.49 -10.50 -17.15
N VAL A 53 17.52 -11.04 -17.88
CA VAL A 53 17.42 -10.88 -19.34
C VAL A 53 17.26 -9.41 -19.70
N ILE A 54 16.34 -8.67 -19.06
CA ILE A 54 16.11 -7.26 -19.40
C ILE A 54 17.34 -6.41 -19.10
N LEU A 55 18.03 -6.63 -17.96
CA LEU A 55 19.25 -5.91 -17.63
C LEU A 55 20.39 -6.23 -18.62
N ALA A 56 20.49 -7.49 -19.07
CA ALA A 56 21.47 -7.89 -20.08
C ALA A 56 21.17 -7.26 -21.44
N VAL A 57 19.90 -7.21 -21.85
CA VAL A 57 19.44 -6.55 -23.08
C VAL A 57 19.75 -5.06 -23.03
N VAL A 58 19.35 -4.35 -21.96
CA VAL A 58 19.63 -2.91 -21.80
C VAL A 58 21.14 -2.64 -21.83
N ARG A 59 21.94 -3.41 -21.08
CA ARG A 59 23.41 -3.30 -21.10
C ARG A 59 24.00 -3.54 -22.49
N HIS A 60 23.46 -4.48 -23.25
CA HIS A 60 23.91 -4.75 -24.61
C HIS A 60 23.59 -3.58 -25.56
N HIS A 61 22.42 -2.95 -25.42
CA HIS A 61 22.01 -1.83 -26.26
C HIS A 61 22.80 -0.53 -26.01
N ILE A 62 23.05 -0.16 -24.75
CA ILE A 62 23.66 1.15 -24.42
C ILE A 62 25.12 1.06 -23.96
N GLY A 63 25.68 -0.14 -23.87
CA GLY A 63 27.02 -0.36 -23.35
C GLY A 63 27.09 -0.44 -21.82
N THR A 64 28.25 -0.83 -21.30
CA THR A 64 28.41 -1.14 -19.86
C THR A 64 28.49 0.12 -18.99
N GLU A 65 29.29 1.11 -19.36
CA GLU A 65 29.43 2.35 -18.59
C GLU A 65 28.11 3.14 -18.50
N PRO A 66 27.41 3.42 -19.61
CA PRO A 66 26.14 4.16 -19.54
C PRO A 66 25.05 3.39 -18.79
N PHE A 67 25.05 2.06 -18.89
CA PHE A 67 24.18 1.19 -18.08
C PHE A 67 24.43 1.36 -16.58
N LEU A 68 25.68 1.37 -16.13
CA LEU A 68 26.00 1.52 -14.70
C LEU A 68 25.62 2.90 -14.18
N VAL A 69 25.85 3.96 -14.96
CA VAL A 69 25.43 5.32 -14.61
C VAL A 69 23.90 5.41 -14.54
N GLY A 70 23.20 4.93 -15.56
CA GLY A 70 21.74 4.89 -15.60
C GLY A 70 21.14 4.10 -14.44
N LEU A 71 21.73 2.95 -14.10
CA LEU A 71 21.33 2.12 -12.96
C LEU A 71 21.51 2.86 -11.63
N ALA A 72 22.67 3.47 -11.41
CA ALA A 72 22.94 4.20 -10.17
C ALA A 72 21.94 5.33 -9.95
N LEU A 73 21.63 6.10 -11.00
CA LEU A 73 20.69 7.21 -10.94
C LEU A 73 19.23 6.75 -10.83
N ALA A 74 18.85 5.69 -11.54
CA ALA A 74 17.48 5.15 -11.52
C ALA A 74 17.08 4.55 -10.16
N ILE A 75 18.04 4.08 -9.35
CA ILE A 75 17.77 3.56 -8.00
C ILE A 75 17.31 4.67 -7.05
N VAL A 76 17.82 5.89 -7.19
CA VAL A 76 17.60 7.01 -6.25
C VAL A 76 16.12 7.25 -5.90
N PRO A 77 15.18 7.37 -6.86
CA PRO A 77 13.78 7.63 -6.53
C PRO A 77 13.01 6.42 -5.98
N VAL A 78 13.46 5.19 -6.21
CA VAL A 78 12.69 3.97 -5.93
C VAL A 78 12.35 3.83 -4.44
N PRO A 79 13.29 3.98 -3.48
CA PRO A 79 12.97 3.89 -2.05
C PRO A 79 11.94 4.93 -1.60
N LEU A 80 12.04 6.17 -2.11
CA LEU A 80 11.14 7.26 -1.73
C LEU A 80 9.72 7.01 -2.23
N ILE A 81 9.57 6.67 -3.52
CA ILE A 81 8.27 6.39 -4.14
C ILE A 81 7.66 5.12 -3.53
N GLY A 82 8.46 4.06 -3.37
CA GLY A 82 8.03 2.82 -2.73
C GLY A 82 7.55 3.06 -1.29
N TRP A 83 8.27 3.86 -0.52
CA TRP A 83 7.85 4.26 0.82
C TRP A 83 6.51 5.02 0.81
N ALA A 84 6.32 5.96 -0.13
CA ALA A 84 5.07 6.71 -0.23
C ALA A 84 3.86 5.79 -0.46
N TYR A 85 3.97 4.83 -1.38
CA TYR A 85 2.90 3.85 -1.63
C TYR A 85 2.65 2.92 -0.44
N LEU A 86 3.72 2.40 0.18
CA LEU A 86 3.60 1.55 1.37
C LEU A 86 3.05 2.31 2.59
N TRP A 87 3.25 3.61 2.66
CA TRP A 87 2.65 4.47 3.67
C TRP A 87 1.13 4.63 3.48
N PHE A 88 0.67 4.75 2.24
CA PHE A 88 -0.77 4.75 1.93
C PHE A 88 -1.43 3.41 2.30
N ASP A 89 -0.79 2.29 1.98
CA ASP A 89 -1.22 0.91 2.26
C ASP A 89 -1.26 0.56 3.77
N HIS A 90 -0.70 1.41 4.64
CA HIS A 90 -0.46 1.07 6.04
C HIS A 90 -1.73 0.86 6.89
N VAL A 91 -2.92 1.27 6.40
CA VAL A 91 -4.20 1.00 7.09
C VAL A 91 -4.56 -0.48 7.06
N ALA A 92 -4.42 -1.12 5.90
CA ALA A 92 -4.69 -2.53 5.69
C ALA A 92 -3.62 -3.12 4.77
N PRO A 93 -2.42 -3.39 5.32
CA PRO A 93 -1.27 -3.71 4.50
C PRO A 93 -1.52 -4.89 3.56
N SER A 94 -1.28 -4.65 2.28
CA SER A 94 -1.26 -5.67 1.26
C SER A 94 -0.25 -6.77 1.60
N PRO A 95 -0.54 -8.05 1.30
CA PRO A 95 0.43 -9.12 1.48
C PRO A 95 1.74 -8.77 0.77
N TRP A 96 2.89 -8.91 1.45
CA TRP A 96 4.19 -8.52 0.91
C TRP A 96 4.51 -9.18 -0.43
N GLN A 97 3.98 -10.38 -0.68
CA GLN A 97 4.15 -11.06 -1.98
C GLN A 97 3.45 -10.32 -3.12
N ASN A 98 2.32 -9.66 -2.87
CA ASN A 98 1.61 -8.86 -3.87
C ASN A 98 2.39 -7.59 -4.19
N VAL A 99 2.95 -6.94 -3.16
CA VAL A 99 3.84 -5.77 -3.30
C VAL A 99 5.08 -6.14 -4.12
N ALA A 100 5.77 -7.22 -3.73
CA ALA A 100 6.96 -7.70 -4.44
C ALA A 100 6.63 -8.13 -5.88
N PHE A 101 5.50 -8.81 -6.08
CA PHE A 101 5.02 -9.18 -7.41
C PHE A 101 4.73 -7.95 -8.27
N ALA A 102 3.98 -6.97 -7.77
CA ALA A 102 3.62 -5.76 -8.51
C ALA A 102 4.87 -5.03 -9.00
N PHE A 103 5.79 -4.71 -8.09
CA PHE A 103 7.05 -4.05 -8.43
C PHE A 103 7.89 -4.88 -9.41
N SER A 104 8.09 -6.17 -9.14
CA SER A 104 8.94 -7.04 -9.98
C SER A 104 8.33 -7.29 -11.36
N TRP A 105 7.00 -7.38 -11.46
CA TRP A 105 6.30 -7.49 -12.73
C TRP A 105 6.55 -6.24 -13.59
N GLY A 106 6.37 -5.07 -12.98
CA GLY A 106 6.67 -3.79 -13.62
C GLY A 106 8.10 -3.72 -14.14
N ALA A 107 9.07 -4.01 -13.26
CA ALA A 107 10.49 -3.91 -13.56
C ALA A 107 11.00 -4.94 -14.56
N CYS A 108 10.38 -6.11 -14.65
CA CYS A 108 10.88 -7.21 -15.46
C CYS A 108 9.95 -7.54 -16.63
N ALA A 109 8.74 -8.03 -16.34
CA ALA A 109 7.86 -8.56 -17.37
C ALA A 109 7.28 -7.45 -18.25
N ALA A 110 6.79 -6.37 -17.64
CA ALA A 110 6.17 -5.29 -18.38
C ALA A 110 7.17 -4.50 -19.24
N THR A 111 8.37 -4.25 -18.70
CA THR A 111 9.47 -3.60 -19.42
C THR A 111 9.99 -4.46 -20.57
N LEU A 112 10.16 -5.77 -20.35
CA LEU A 112 10.56 -6.70 -21.42
C LEU A 112 9.55 -6.71 -22.57
N VAL A 113 8.25 -6.79 -22.24
CA VAL A 113 7.18 -6.71 -23.25
C VAL A 113 7.25 -5.37 -23.98
N ALA A 114 7.42 -4.26 -23.26
CA ALA A 114 7.47 -2.92 -23.85
C ALA A 114 8.63 -2.75 -24.82
N ILE A 115 9.85 -3.16 -24.45
CA ILE A 115 11.03 -3.03 -25.34
C ILE A 115 10.79 -3.74 -26.67
N PHE A 116 10.37 -5.01 -26.65
CA PHE A 116 10.17 -5.78 -27.88
C PHE A 116 8.95 -5.32 -28.69
N ALA A 117 7.84 -5.02 -28.03
CA ALA A 117 6.62 -4.63 -28.72
C ALA A 117 6.69 -3.20 -29.29
N ASN A 118 7.40 -2.28 -28.63
CA ASN A 118 7.64 -0.95 -29.18
C ASN A 118 8.53 -1.03 -30.44
N GLU A 119 9.59 -1.86 -30.42
CA GLU A 119 10.45 -2.06 -31.59
C GLU A 119 9.67 -2.67 -32.78
N TYR A 120 8.81 -3.66 -32.52
CA TYR A 120 7.98 -4.26 -33.56
C TYR A 120 6.89 -3.29 -34.07
N GLY A 121 6.27 -2.53 -33.17
CA GLY A 121 5.22 -1.56 -33.51
C GLY A 121 5.72 -0.44 -34.41
N ALA A 122 6.92 0.09 -34.13
CA ALA A 122 7.56 1.09 -35.00
C ALA A 122 7.81 0.54 -36.43
N LYS A 123 8.30 -0.70 -36.53
CA LYS A 123 8.51 -1.38 -37.83
C LYS A 123 7.19 -1.60 -38.58
N LEU A 124 6.12 -1.95 -37.88
CA LEU A 124 4.80 -2.14 -38.47
C LEU A 124 4.22 -0.83 -39.00
N LEU A 125 4.36 0.27 -38.26
CA LEU A 125 3.91 1.60 -38.69
C LEU A 125 4.63 2.05 -39.97
N ALA A 126 5.96 1.93 -39.98
CA ALA A 126 6.79 2.29 -41.12
C ALA A 126 6.42 1.48 -42.39
N SER A 127 6.14 0.18 -42.23
CA SER A 127 5.82 -0.71 -43.36
C SER A 127 4.37 -0.66 -43.83
N THR A 128 3.41 -0.36 -42.93
CA THR A 128 1.97 -0.41 -43.24
C THR A 128 1.43 0.93 -43.71
N PHE A 129 1.90 2.04 -43.13
CA PHE A 129 1.34 3.36 -43.38
C PHE A 129 2.24 4.25 -44.25
N SER A 130 3.38 3.74 -44.72
CA SER A 130 4.41 4.54 -45.44
C SER A 130 4.77 5.83 -44.71
N ALA A 131 4.68 5.81 -43.38
CA ALA A 131 4.95 6.96 -42.54
C ALA A 131 6.44 7.32 -42.62
N THR A 132 6.77 8.61 -42.57
CA THR A 132 8.17 9.00 -42.43
C THR A 132 8.75 8.43 -41.13
N PRO A 133 10.09 8.31 -41.00
CA PRO A 133 10.70 7.90 -39.73
C PRO A 133 10.21 8.74 -38.55
N THR A 134 10.15 10.07 -38.73
CA THR A 134 9.65 11.00 -37.72
C THR A 134 8.19 10.78 -37.34
N GLN A 135 7.30 10.54 -38.31
CA GLN A 135 5.89 10.23 -38.04
C GLN A 135 5.73 8.88 -37.33
N SER A 136 6.53 7.89 -37.73
CA SER A 136 6.52 6.56 -37.11
C SER A 136 6.94 6.64 -35.65
N ASP A 137 7.96 7.44 -35.33
CA ASP A 137 8.43 7.66 -33.96
C ASP A 137 7.38 8.41 -33.13
N GLN A 138 6.78 9.47 -33.67
CA GLN A 138 5.71 10.23 -33.01
C GLN A 138 4.47 9.38 -32.70
N TRP A 139 3.96 8.65 -33.70
CA TRP A 139 2.79 7.80 -33.52
C TRP A 139 3.09 6.59 -32.64
N GLY A 140 4.31 6.06 -32.75
CA GLY A 140 4.85 5.04 -31.86
C GLY A 140 4.79 5.51 -30.41
N ALA A 141 5.34 6.69 -30.11
CA ALA A 141 5.37 7.26 -28.78
C ALA A 141 3.96 7.64 -28.25
N MET A 142 3.07 8.19 -29.08
CA MET A 142 1.76 8.68 -28.63
C MET A 142 0.70 7.59 -28.51
N PHE A 143 0.78 6.51 -29.31
CA PHE A 143 -0.29 5.51 -29.37
C PHE A 143 0.19 4.10 -29.06
N VAL A 144 1.28 3.66 -29.68
CA VAL A 144 1.77 2.28 -29.55
C VAL A 144 2.36 2.04 -28.16
N ALA A 145 3.25 2.91 -27.71
CA ALA A 145 3.90 2.79 -26.41
C ALA A 145 2.87 2.82 -25.26
N PRO A 146 1.94 3.79 -25.16
CA PRO A 146 0.90 3.77 -24.13
C PRO A 146 0.03 2.51 -24.17
N LEU A 147 -0.36 2.04 -25.36
CA LEU A 147 -1.13 0.82 -25.51
C LEU A 147 -0.36 -0.38 -24.94
N VAL A 148 0.86 -0.59 -25.40
CA VAL A 148 1.70 -1.72 -25.02
C VAL A 148 2.02 -1.67 -23.53
N GLU A 149 2.50 -0.53 -23.05
CA GLU A 149 2.99 -0.38 -21.70
C GLU A 149 1.89 -0.42 -20.65
N GLU A 150 0.79 0.32 -20.85
CA GLU A 150 -0.31 0.32 -19.88
C GLU A 150 -1.04 -1.02 -19.87
N THR A 151 -1.07 -1.75 -20.99
CA THR A 151 -1.58 -3.13 -21.04
C THR A 151 -0.65 -4.09 -20.29
N ALA A 152 0.67 -3.98 -20.50
CA ALA A 152 1.65 -4.84 -19.86
C ALA A 152 1.68 -4.61 -18.33
N LYS A 153 1.65 -3.35 -17.88
CA LYS A 153 1.50 -2.97 -16.45
C LYS A 153 0.14 -3.43 -15.91
N GLY A 154 -0.94 -3.15 -16.64
CA GLY A 154 -2.30 -3.53 -16.27
C GLY A 154 -2.50 -5.03 -16.09
N THR A 155 -1.71 -5.87 -16.78
CA THR A 155 -1.75 -7.33 -16.63
C THR A 155 -1.35 -7.78 -15.22
N ALA A 156 -0.45 -7.06 -14.53
CA ALA A 156 -0.15 -7.33 -13.12
C ALA A 156 -1.41 -7.22 -12.25
N LEU A 157 -2.17 -6.15 -12.48
CA LEU A 157 -3.40 -5.84 -11.74
C LEU A 157 -4.50 -6.83 -12.08
N LEU A 158 -4.61 -7.22 -13.36
CA LEU A 158 -5.51 -8.28 -13.80
C LEU A 158 -5.19 -9.61 -13.10
N LEU A 159 -3.91 -10.01 -13.04
CA LEU A 159 -3.50 -11.24 -12.37
C LEU A 159 -3.79 -11.20 -10.86
N LEU A 160 -3.50 -10.08 -10.20
CA LEU A 160 -3.84 -9.88 -8.79
C LEU A 160 -5.36 -9.91 -8.57
N PHE A 161 -6.12 -9.30 -9.47
CA PHE A 161 -7.58 -9.31 -9.43
C PHE A 161 -8.18 -10.69 -9.65
N LEU A 162 -7.64 -11.49 -10.58
CA LEU A 162 -8.16 -12.83 -10.86
C LEU A 162 -7.75 -13.87 -9.81
N LEU A 163 -6.50 -13.82 -9.35
CA LEU A 163 -5.91 -14.86 -8.51
C LEU A 163 -5.91 -14.51 -7.02
N ARG A 164 -5.93 -13.22 -6.68
CA ARG A 164 -5.74 -12.70 -5.33
C ARG A 164 -6.76 -11.63 -4.96
N ARG A 165 -7.93 -11.65 -5.62
CA ARG A 165 -8.98 -10.64 -5.47
C ARG A 165 -9.38 -10.28 -4.04
N ARG A 166 -9.37 -11.27 -3.16
CA ARG A 166 -9.66 -11.12 -1.73
C ARG A 166 -8.71 -10.16 -0.99
N HIS A 167 -7.59 -9.79 -1.61
CA HIS A 167 -6.62 -8.84 -1.09
C HIS A 167 -6.78 -7.45 -1.73
N ILE A 168 -7.83 -7.23 -2.52
CA ILE A 168 -8.22 -5.93 -3.06
C ILE A 168 -9.56 -5.57 -2.40
N GLU A 169 -9.47 -4.93 -1.24
CA GLU A 169 -10.59 -4.62 -0.37
C GLU A 169 -10.99 -3.14 -0.45
N SER A 170 -10.10 -2.29 -0.97
CA SER A 170 -10.30 -0.84 -1.09
C SER A 170 -9.77 -0.22 -2.39
N LEU A 171 -10.07 1.07 -2.57
CA LEU A 171 -9.49 1.91 -3.63
C LEU A 171 -7.99 2.14 -3.43
N VAL A 172 -7.52 2.22 -2.18
CA VAL A 172 -6.10 2.43 -1.87
C VAL A 172 -5.28 1.24 -2.35
N ASP A 173 -5.77 0.01 -2.16
CA ASP A 173 -5.09 -1.21 -2.63
C ASP A 173 -4.84 -1.16 -4.15
N GLY A 174 -5.84 -0.72 -4.92
CA GLY A 174 -5.71 -0.56 -6.37
C GLY A 174 -4.67 0.48 -6.78
N ILE A 175 -4.70 1.65 -6.13
CA ILE A 175 -3.74 2.75 -6.38
C ILE A 175 -2.32 2.31 -6.00
N VAL A 176 -2.15 1.64 -4.86
CA VAL A 176 -0.84 1.17 -4.37
C VAL A 176 -0.25 0.10 -5.28
N LEU A 177 -1.01 -0.95 -5.61
CA LEU A 177 -0.50 -2.03 -6.46
C LEU A 177 -0.20 -1.55 -7.89
N ALA A 178 -1.02 -0.63 -8.41
CA ALA A 178 -0.78 0.01 -9.70
C ALA A 178 0.46 0.91 -9.67
N GLY A 179 0.56 1.76 -8.64
CA GLY A 179 1.69 2.65 -8.42
C GLY A 179 3.00 1.89 -8.33
N LEU A 180 3.06 0.83 -7.51
CA LEU A 180 4.25 -0.01 -7.38
C LEU A 180 4.63 -0.73 -8.69
N THR A 181 3.63 -1.20 -9.45
CA THR A 181 3.87 -1.80 -10.78
C THR A 181 4.49 -0.77 -11.72
N ALA A 182 3.93 0.43 -11.77
CA ALA A 182 4.43 1.51 -12.60
C ALA A 182 5.80 2.03 -12.14
N THR A 183 6.09 2.06 -10.83
CA THR A 183 7.41 2.41 -10.29
C THR A 183 8.46 1.39 -10.69
N GLY A 184 8.13 0.10 -10.66
CA GLY A 184 9.02 -0.94 -11.16
C GLY A 184 9.31 -0.77 -12.66
N PHE A 185 8.28 -0.47 -13.45
CA PHE A 185 8.45 -0.19 -14.88
C PHE A 185 9.36 1.02 -15.12
N ALA A 186 9.02 2.15 -14.48
CA ALA A 186 9.76 3.40 -14.59
C ALA A 186 11.22 3.25 -14.11
N PHE A 187 11.49 2.38 -13.14
CA PHE A 187 12.84 2.08 -12.71
C PHE A 187 13.71 1.58 -13.87
N THR A 188 13.26 0.54 -14.58
CA THR A 188 14.06 -0.05 -15.68
C THR A 188 14.11 0.88 -16.88
N GLU A 189 13.02 1.58 -17.16
CA GLU A 189 12.98 2.56 -18.23
C GLU A 189 13.95 3.74 -17.95
N ASN A 190 14.01 4.22 -16.70
CA ASN A 190 14.96 5.26 -16.31
C ASN A 190 16.42 4.83 -16.50
N ILE A 191 16.76 3.54 -16.33
CA ILE A 191 18.12 3.04 -16.64
C ILE A 191 18.44 3.30 -18.10
N LEU A 192 17.51 2.93 -19.01
CA LEU A 192 17.68 3.08 -20.45
C LEU A 192 17.80 4.56 -20.84
N TYR A 193 16.88 5.42 -20.38
CA TYR A 193 16.89 6.85 -20.73
C TYR A 193 18.12 7.58 -20.18
N LEU A 194 18.46 7.38 -18.90
CA LEU A 194 19.60 8.06 -18.28
C LEU A 194 20.93 7.58 -18.86
N GLY A 195 21.05 6.27 -19.14
CA GLY A 195 22.23 5.74 -19.81
C GLY A 195 22.34 6.20 -21.27
N THR A 196 21.23 6.26 -22.01
CA THR A 196 21.24 6.78 -23.39
C THR A 196 21.65 8.25 -23.42
N ALA A 197 21.08 9.08 -22.53
CA ALA A 197 21.44 10.49 -22.39
C ALA A 197 22.92 10.70 -22.06
N PHE A 198 23.49 9.85 -21.20
CA PHE A 198 24.93 9.87 -20.88
C PHE A 198 25.78 9.55 -22.12
N ASN A 199 25.39 8.53 -22.87
CA ASN A 199 26.12 8.12 -24.07
C ASN A 199 26.04 9.18 -25.18
N GLU A 200 24.88 9.79 -25.38
CA GLU A 200 24.68 10.89 -26.34
C GLU A 200 25.53 12.10 -26.00
N ASP A 201 25.57 12.50 -24.73
CA ASP A 201 26.39 13.62 -24.26
C ASP A 201 27.89 13.38 -24.49
N LYS A 202 28.36 12.15 -24.19
CA LYS A 202 29.74 11.72 -24.48
C LYS A 202 30.04 11.72 -25.98
N ALA A 203 29.10 11.27 -26.81
CA ALA A 203 29.26 11.24 -28.26
C ALA A 203 29.41 12.65 -28.87
N LEU A 204 28.83 13.67 -28.22
CA LEU A 204 28.96 15.08 -28.58
C LEU A 204 30.25 15.74 -28.01
N GLY A 205 31.14 14.96 -27.38
CA GLY A 205 32.38 15.46 -26.77
C GLY A 205 32.21 16.04 -25.37
N GLY A 206 31.03 15.89 -24.76
CA GLY A 206 30.76 16.25 -23.37
C GLY A 206 31.37 15.29 -22.37
N ASP A 207 31.27 15.63 -21.09
CA ASP A 207 31.73 14.79 -19.99
C ASP A 207 30.68 13.75 -19.54
N GLY A 208 29.50 13.74 -20.15
CA GLY A 208 28.38 12.86 -19.80
C GLY A 208 27.38 13.50 -18.86
N VAL A 209 27.61 14.73 -18.36
CA VAL A 209 26.82 15.31 -17.28
C VAL A 209 25.65 16.13 -17.78
N GLY A 210 25.80 16.90 -18.86
CA GLY A 210 24.82 17.90 -19.29
C GLY A 210 23.45 17.30 -19.62
N THR A 211 23.40 16.47 -20.65
CA THR A 211 22.17 15.83 -21.13
C THR A 211 21.59 14.84 -20.11
N THR A 212 22.47 14.12 -19.39
CA THR A 212 22.07 13.21 -18.31
C THR A 212 21.39 13.95 -17.16
N ALA A 213 21.93 15.09 -16.74
CA ALA A 213 21.36 15.90 -15.67
C ALA A 213 19.99 16.48 -16.08
N ALA A 214 19.86 16.99 -17.31
CA ALA A 214 18.58 17.45 -17.83
C ALA A 214 17.53 16.32 -17.84
N THR A 215 17.92 15.13 -18.33
CA THR A 215 17.07 13.94 -18.34
C THR A 215 16.68 13.50 -16.93
N PHE A 216 17.63 13.53 -15.98
CA PHE A 216 17.38 13.23 -14.57
C PHE A 216 16.38 14.20 -13.96
N VAL A 217 16.53 15.51 -14.17
CA VAL A 217 15.58 16.51 -13.65
C VAL A 217 14.18 16.25 -14.19
N VAL A 218 14.03 16.06 -15.49
CA VAL A 218 12.70 15.84 -16.09
C VAL A 218 12.09 14.53 -15.58
N ARG A 219 12.82 13.41 -15.63
CA ARG A 219 12.27 12.08 -15.33
C ARG A 219 12.15 11.78 -13.84
N VAL A 220 13.14 12.21 -13.04
CA VAL A 220 13.26 11.84 -11.62
C VAL A 220 12.70 12.91 -10.70
N LEU A 221 12.87 14.20 -11.01
CA LEU A 221 12.40 15.28 -10.13
C LEU A 221 11.03 15.83 -10.54
N MET A 222 10.85 16.13 -11.82
CA MET A 222 9.59 16.70 -12.30
C MET A 222 8.52 15.62 -12.46
N THR A 223 8.87 14.44 -12.97
CA THR A 223 7.87 13.43 -13.37
C THR A 223 7.97 12.07 -12.66
N PRO A 224 8.41 11.98 -11.38
CA PRO A 224 8.59 10.69 -10.69
C PRO A 224 7.29 9.87 -10.59
N PHE A 225 6.14 10.54 -10.66
CA PHE A 225 4.83 9.93 -10.57
C PHE A 225 4.06 9.87 -11.90
N ALA A 226 4.68 10.15 -13.06
CA ALA A 226 3.99 10.09 -14.34
C ALA A 226 3.41 8.69 -14.64
N HIS A 227 4.25 7.65 -14.76
CA HIS A 227 3.72 6.29 -14.95
C HIS A 227 2.82 5.84 -13.80
N PRO A 228 3.18 6.07 -12.51
CA PRO A 228 2.27 5.74 -11.42
C PRO A 228 0.90 6.42 -11.49
N LEU A 229 0.82 7.66 -11.99
CA LEU A 229 -0.44 8.36 -12.21
C LEU A 229 -1.30 7.67 -13.27
N PHE A 230 -0.72 7.33 -14.42
CA PHE A 230 -1.43 6.70 -15.54
C PHE A 230 -1.95 5.32 -15.12
N THR A 231 -1.06 4.45 -14.68
CA THR A 231 -1.43 3.07 -14.31
C THR A 231 -2.37 3.03 -13.11
N SER A 232 -2.37 4.04 -12.23
CA SER A 232 -3.35 4.16 -11.14
C SER A 232 -4.80 4.23 -11.64
N MET A 233 -5.05 4.74 -12.85
CA MET A 233 -6.40 4.73 -13.43
C MET A 233 -6.91 3.29 -13.62
N THR A 234 -6.05 2.42 -14.17
CA THR A 234 -6.29 0.98 -14.28
C THR A 234 -6.48 0.34 -12.89
N GLY A 235 -5.63 0.72 -11.92
CA GLY A 235 -5.73 0.27 -10.52
C GLY A 235 -7.06 0.61 -9.85
N ILE A 236 -7.51 1.85 -10.00
CA ILE A 236 -8.82 2.32 -9.52
C ILE A 236 -9.94 1.51 -10.18
N GLY A 237 -9.86 1.27 -11.49
CA GLY A 237 -10.81 0.43 -12.22
C GLY A 237 -10.93 -0.98 -11.64
N PHE A 238 -9.81 -1.66 -11.38
CA PHE A 238 -9.80 -2.98 -10.75
C PHE A 238 -10.29 -2.96 -9.30
N ALA A 239 -9.93 -1.95 -8.51
CA ALA A 239 -10.42 -1.79 -7.15
C ALA A 239 -11.95 -1.60 -7.11
N LEU A 240 -12.50 -0.75 -7.98
CA LEU A 240 -13.94 -0.59 -8.13
C LEU A 240 -14.60 -1.93 -8.52
N ALA A 241 -14.04 -2.63 -9.51
CA ALA A 241 -14.52 -3.96 -9.88
C ALA A 241 -14.46 -4.97 -8.73
N ALA A 242 -13.49 -4.86 -7.82
CA ALA A 242 -13.35 -5.76 -6.68
C ALA A 242 -14.44 -5.56 -5.63
N VAL A 243 -14.89 -4.32 -5.43
CA VAL A 243 -15.88 -3.94 -4.39
C VAL A 243 -17.33 -3.88 -4.88
N VAL A 244 -17.58 -4.07 -6.19
CA VAL A 244 -18.92 -4.12 -6.79
C VAL A 244 -19.78 -5.26 -6.21
N ARG A 245 -21.07 -4.94 -5.97
CA ARG A 245 -22.11 -5.82 -5.41
C ARG A 245 -22.35 -7.10 -6.25
N PRO A 246 -22.67 -8.24 -5.63
CA PRO A 246 -23.25 -9.41 -6.30
C PRO A 246 -24.57 -9.04 -6.95
N GLY A 247 -24.84 -9.64 -8.12
CA GLY A 247 -26.02 -9.35 -8.93
C GLY A 247 -25.77 -8.37 -10.08
N VAL A 248 -24.68 -7.60 -10.04
CA VAL A 248 -24.23 -6.87 -11.24
C VAL A 248 -23.81 -7.89 -12.29
N ARG A 249 -24.43 -7.82 -13.50
CA ARG A 249 -24.11 -8.73 -14.60
C ARG A 249 -22.59 -8.70 -14.83
N TRP A 250 -21.99 -9.88 -15.05
CA TRP A 250 -20.52 -10.02 -15.11
C TRP A 250 -19.87 -9.02 -16.07
N ARG A 251 -20.53 -8.67 -17.17
CA ARG A 251 -20.09 -7.68 -18.17
C ARG A 251 -19.89 -6.28 -17.58
N TRP A 252 -20.81 -5.82 -16.73
CA TRP A 252 -20.73 -4.49 -16.10
C TRP A 252 -19.61 -4.40 -15.06
N ARG A 253 -19.13 -5.53 -14.53
CA ARG A 253 -17.95 -5.57 -13.64
C ARG A 253 -16.66 -5.17 -14.34
N TRP A 254 -16.59 -5.41 -15.65
CA TRP A 254 -15.41 -5.09 -16.46
C TRP A 254 -15.40 -3.66 -16.98
N LEU A 255 -16.52 -2.92 -16.86
CA LEU A 255 -16.57 -1.52 -17.29
C LEU A 255 -15.55 -0.63 -16.55
N PRO A 256 -15.43 -0.65 -15.20
CA PRO A 256 -14.45 0.20 -14.52
C PRO A 256 -12.98 -0.13 -14.85
N PRO A 257 -12.53 -1.41 -14.89
CA PRO A 257 -11.16 -1.74 -15.33
C PRO A 257 -10.87 -1.29 -16.75
N VAL A 258 -11.81 -1.50 -17.70
CA VAL A 258 -11.63 -1.08 -19.10
C VAL A 258 -11.57 0.44 -19.21
N ALA A 259 -12.47 1.16 -18.52
CA ALA A 259 -12.45 2.63 -18.51
C ALA A 259 -11.15 3.17 -17.90
N GLY A 260 -10.69 2.58 -16.78
CA GLY A 260 -9.43 2.95 -16.15
C GLY A 260 -8.21 2.71 -17.05
N TRP A 261 -8.19 1.58 -17.76
CA TRP A 261 -7.14 1.24 -18.73
C TRP A 261 -7.11 2.20 -19.92
N LEU A 262 -8.27 2.51 -20.52
CA LEU A 262 -8.36 3.49 -21.60
C LEU A 262 -7.93 4.88 -21.14
N LEU A 263 -8.33 5.29 -19.94
CA LEU A 263 -7.92 6.57 -19.37
C LEU A 263 -6.40 6.61 -19.11
N ALA A 264 -5.80 5.52 -18.64
CA ALA A 264 -4.35 5.40 -18.49
C ALA A 264 -3.64 5.62 -19.84
N MET A 265 -4.11 4.96 -20.90
CA MET A 265 -3.56 5.11 -22.25
C MET A 265 -3.67 6.54 -22.78
N VAL A 266 -4.84 7.18 -22.61
CA VAL A 266 -5.04 8.55 -23.08
C VAL A 266 -4.13 9.52 -22.34
N LEU A 267 -4.04 9.42 -21.01
CA LEU A 267 -3.17 10.29 -20.22
C LEU A 267 -1.69 10.08 -20.58
N HIS A 268 -1.28 8.82 -20.73
CA HIS A 268 0.10 8.50 -21.09
C HIS A 268 0.44 8.92 -22.53
N GLY A 269 -0.43 8.68 -23.50
CA GLY A 269 -0.23 9.15 -24.87
C GLY A 269 -0.22 10.67 -24.98
N THR A 270 -1.09 11.35 -24.24
CA THR A 270 -1.08 12.81 -24.15
C THR A 270 0.23 13.32 -23.55
N TRP A 271 0.74 12.65 -22.52
CA TRP A 271 2.04 12.95 -21.93
C TRP A 271 3.18 12.81 -22.94
N ASN A 272 3.23 11.67 -23.64
CA ASN A 272 4.26 11.45 -24.64
C ASN A 272 4.18 12.47 -25.77
N GLY A 273 2.97 12.87 -26.17
CA GLY A 273 2.80 13.94 -27.16
C GLY A 273 3.35 15.31 -26.72
N THR A 274 3.59 15.54 -25.42
CA THR A 274 4.18 16.81 -24.96
C THR A 274 5.64 16.97 -25.35
N SER A 275 6.36 15.91 -25.72
CA SER A 275 7.75 16.00 -26.20
C SER A 275 7.88 16.75 -27.52
N GLU A 276 6.80 16.80 -28.31
CA GLU A 276 6.73 17.53 -29.58
C GLU A 276 6.40 19.01 -29.41
N LEU A 277 6.05 19.43 -28.19
CA LEU A 277 5.69 20.81 -27.89
C LEU A 277 6.93 21.64 -27.58
N SER A 278 6.81 22.96 -27.74
CA SER A 278 7.81 23.89 -27.20
C SER A 278 7.93 23.74 -25.67
N PRO A 279 9.04 24.17 -25.04
CA PRO A 279 9.17 24.12 -23.58
C PRO A 279 8.01 24.78 -22.82
N VAL A 280 7.45 25.86 -23.38
CA VAL A 280 6.26 26.54 -22.84
C VAL A 280 5.00 25.66 -22.99
N GLY A 281 4.84 24.98 -24.12
CA GLY A 281 3.73 24.04 -24.34
C GLY A 281 3.80 22.84 -23.40
N PHE A 282 4.99 22.24 -23.25
CA PHE A 282 5.25 21.18 -22.27
C PHE A 282 4.86 21.63 -20.86
N LEU A 283 5.35 22.79 -20.41
CA LEU A 283 5.10 23.31 -19.07
C LEU A 283 3.62 23.63 -18.85
N THR A 284 2.94 24.10 -19.90
CA THR A 284 1.50 24.37 -19.90
C THR A 284 0.71 23.09 -19.66
N VAL A 285 0.96 22.02 -20.42
CA VAL A 285 0.27 20.72 -20.22
C VAL A 285 0.62 20.13 -18.85
N TYR A 286 1.88 20.23 -18.43
CA TYR A 286 2.32 19.77 -17.12
C TYR A 286 1.53 20.41 -15.96
N PHE A 287 1.41 21.74 -15.93
CA PHE A 287 0.70 22.42 -14.85
C PHE A 287 -0.82 22.46 -15.00
N SER A 288 -1.36 22.48 -16.22
CA SER A 288 -2.82 22.57 -16.43
C SER A 288 -3.52 21.22 -16.44
N VAL A 289 -2.80 20.12 -16.74
CA VAL A 289 -3.38 18.77 -16.81
C VAL A 289 -2.74 17.84 -15.79
N MET A 290 -1.42 17.65 -15.84
CA MET A 290 -0.78 16.61 -15.01
C MET A 290 -0.84 16.91 -13.51
N VAL A 291 -0.47 18.12 -13.09
CA VAL A 291 -0.51 18.50 -11.68
C VAL A 291 -1.93 18.42 -11.10
N PRO A 292 -2.99 18.92 -11.77
CA PRO A 292 -4.36 18.75 -11.31
C PRO A 292 -4.84 17.30 -11.23
N VAL A 293 -4.56 16.48 -12.25
CA VAL A 293 -4.96 15.06 -12.26
C VAL A 293 -4.20 14.29 -11.17
N PHE A 294 -2.91 14.56 -10.98
CA PHE A 294 -2.14 14.02 -9.86
C PHE A 294 -2.71 14.44 -8.51
N GLY A 295 -3.03 15.73 -8.33
CA GLY A 295 -3.67 16.25 -7.13
C GLY A 295 -5.00 15.58 -6.83
N LEU A 296 -5.81 15.30 -7.86
CA LEU A 296 -7.08 14.56 -7.73
C LEU A 296 -6.86 13.12 -7.25
N VAL A 297 -5.87 12.41 -7.79
CA VAL A 297 -5.56 11.04 -7.37
C VAL A 297 -5.01 11.01 -5.94
N VAL A 298 -4.15 11.96 -5.58
CA VAL A 298 -3.65 12.10 -4.21
C VAL A 298 -4.79 12.38 -3.25
N TRP A 299 -5.66 13.34 -3.58
CA TRP A 299 -6.88 13.62 -2.80
C TRP A 299 -7.75 12.38 -2.63
N LEU A 300 -7.99 11.64 -3.72
CA LEU A 300 -8.78 10.40 -3.70
C LEU A 300 -8.14 9.35 -2.81
N ALA A 301 -6.81 9.18 -2.84
CA ALA A 301 -6.08 8.24 -2.00
C ALA A 301 -6.23 8.60 -0.51
N PHE A 302 -6.07 9.88 -0.15
CA PHE A 302 -6.29 10.35 1.23
C PHE A 302 -7.74 10.16 1.68
N TRP A 303 -8.70 10.51 0.83
CA TRP A 303 -10.12 10.34 1.11
C TRP A 303 -10.50 8.86 1.31
N ALA A 304 -10.02 7.98 0.43
CA ALA A 304 -10.24 6.54 0.50
C ALA A 304 -9.63 5.95 1.78
N ARG A 305 -8.40 6.33 2.11
CA ARG A 305 -7.72 5.94 3.36
C ARG A 305 -8.47 6.41 4.61
N ALA A 306 -9.03 7.63 4.61
CA ALA A 306 -9.87 8.10 5.71
C ALA A 306 -11.19 7.32 5.80
N ASN A 307 -11.76 6.92 4.66
CA ASN A 307 -12.96 6.09 4.61
C ASN A 307 -12.72 4.66 5.11
N GLU A 308 -11.53 4.10 4.87
CA GLU A 308 -11.11 2.82 5.43
C GLU A 308 -11.11 2.82 6.96
N LEU A 309 -10.51 3.83 7.59
CA LEU A 309 -10.50 3.98 9.05
C LEU A 309 -11.92 4.13 9.61
N ARG A 310 -12.79 4.88 8.93
CA ARG A 310 -14.22 4.98 9.28
C ARG A 310 -14.93 3.62 9.16
N THR A 311 -14.58 2.84 8.14
CA THR A 311 -15.12 1.49 7.91
C THR A 311 -14.71 0.56 9.06
N VAL A 312 -13.45 0.63 9.50
CA VAL A 312 -12.96 -0.10 10.69
C VAL A 312 -13.79 0.25 11.91
N ARG A 313 -13.94 1.55 12.22
CA ARG A 313 -14.74 1.99 13.38
C ARG A 313 -16.18 1.49 13.33
N ARG A 314 -16.84 1.65 12.18
CA ARG A 314 -18.27 1.36 12.00
C ARG A 314 -18.56 -0.14 12.08
N HIS A 315 -17.79 -0.96 11.38
CA HIS A 315 -18.10 -2.37 11.23
C HIS A 315 -17.55 -3.23 12.39
N LEU A 316 -16.51 -2.77 13.10
CA LEU A 316 -16.08 -3.44 14.33
C LEU A 316 -17.01 -3.21 15.51
N ALA A 317 -17.84 -2.15 15.49
CA ALA A 317 -18.80 -1.87 16.55
C ALA A 317 -19.80 -3.02 16.78
N VAL A 318 -20.18 -3.74 15.72
CA VAL A 318 -21.09 -4.91 15.82
C VAL A 318 -20.43 -6.05 16.61
N TYR A 319 -19.14 -6.29 16.41
CA TYR A 319 -18.41 -7.32 17.16
C TYR A 319 -18.15 -6.88 18.61
N ALA A 320 -18.01 -5.58 18.86
CA ALA A 320 -17.96 -5.07 20.22
C ALA A 320 -19.30 -5.27 20.95
N ALA A 321 -20.43 -4.99 20.29
CA ALA A 321 -21.75 -5.25 20.83
C ALA A 321 -22.02 -6.74 21.09
N ALA A 322 -21.46 -7.62 20.25
CA ALA A 322 -21.52 -9.07 20.42
C ALA A 322 -20.52 -9.63 21.45
N GLY A 323 -19.74 -8.78 22.14
CA GLY A 323 -18.79 -9.19 23.19
C GLY A 323 -17.44 -9.72 22.67
N TRP A 324 -17.21 -9.73 21.36
CA TRP A 324 -15.93 -10.17 20.78
C TRP A 324 -14.80 -9.15 20.98
N LEU A 325 -15.12 -7.86 21.12
CA LEU A 325 -14.16 -6.76 21.33
C LEU A 325 -14.64 -5.86 22.49
N PRO A 326 -13.74 -5.22 23.26
CA PRO A 326 -14.13 -4.15 24.19
C PRO A 326 -14.73 -2.95 23.45
N VAL A 327 -15.65 -2.23 24.11
CA VAL A 327 -16.44 -1.14 23.52
C VAL A 327 -15.59 0.00 22.93
N GLY A 328 -14.44 0.33 23.55
CA GLY A 328 -13.52 1.36 23.05
C GLY A 328 -12.58 0.90 21.93
N GLU A 329 -12.44 -0.41 21.70
CA GLU A 329 -11.45 -0.96 20.79
C GLU A 329 -11.69 -0.60 19.30
N PRO A 330 -12.94 -0.56 18.78
CA PRO A 330 -13.20 -0.06 17.43
C PRO A 330 -12.68 1.36 17.16
N ALA A 331 -12.77 2.26 18.15
CA ALA A 331 -12.25 3.62 18.03
C ALA A 331 -10.72 3.66 18.08
N ALA A 332 -10.10 2.87 18.98
CA ALA A 332 -8.65 2.71 19.04
C ALA A 332 -8.08 2.15 17.73
N LEU A 333 -8.71 1.10 17.20
CA LEU A 333 -8.35 0.49 15.92
C LEU A 333 -8.61 1.41 14.73
N ALA A 334 -9.44 2.44 14.83
CA ALA A 334 -9.64 3.39 13.75
C ALA A 334 -8.62 4.55 13.75
N SER A 335 -7.69 4.60 14.71
CA SER A 335 -6.67 5.65 14.79
C SER A 335 -5.28 5.10 14.47
N MET A 336 -4.64 5.68 13.44
CA MET A 336 -3.27 5.30 13.05
C MET A 336 -2.24 5.63 14.13
N GLN A 337 -2.46 6.72 14.87
CA GLN A 337 -1.60 7.11 15.99
C GLN A 337 -1.70 6.09 17.13
N VAL A 338 -2.91 5.69 17.50
CA VAL A 338 -3.13 4.67 18.55
C VAL A 338 -2.55 3.31 18.13
N ARG A 339 -2.73 2.90 16.87
CA ARG A 339 -2.11 1.67 16.33
C ARG A 339 -0.59 1.70 16.42
N ALA A 340 0.03 2.83 16.07
CA ALA A 340 1.47 3.00 16.13
C ALA A 340 1.97 2.96 17.58
N GLU A 341 1.30 3.66 18.49
CA GLU A 341 1.67 3.68 19.90
C GLU A 341 1.44 2.33 20.58
N ALA A 342 0.35 1.62 20.27
CA ALA A 342 0.10 0.27 20.81
C ALA A 342 1.24 -0.70 20.45
N ARG A 343 1.74 -0.65 19.21
CA ARG A 343 2.92 -1.44 18.81
C ARG A 343 4.19 -1.02 19.58
N ARG A 344 4.39 0.28 19.80
CA ARG A 344 5.54 0.81 20.55
C ARG A 344 5.46 0.41 22.04
N VAL A 345 4.31 0.54 22.68
CA VAL A 345 4.05 0.10 24.07
C VAL A 345 4.34 -1.39 24.19
N ALA A 346 3.77 -2.23 23.33
CA ALA A 346 4.01 -3.66 23.35
C ALA A 346 5.49 -4.02 23.15
N ARG A 347 6.19 -3.32 22.25
CA ARG A 347 7.64 -3.49 22.05
C ARG A 347 8.43 -3.13 23.30
N ARG A 348 8.15 -1.99 23.92
CA ARG A 348 8.88 -1.51 25.10
C ARG A 348 8.69 -2.42 26.31
N LEU A 349 7.49 -2.94 26.51
CA LEU A 349 7.16 -3.75 27.69
C LEU A 349 7.50 -5.24 27.50
N HIS A 350 7.38 -5.76 26.28
CA HIS A 350 7.36 -7.21 26.04
C HIS A 350 8.14 -7.64 24.78
N GLY A 351 8.91 -6.74 24.16
CA GLY A 351 9.78 -7.04 23.03
C GLY A 351 9.08 -7.18 21.67
N GLU A 352 9.86 -7.55 20.65
CA GLU A 352 9.39 -7.60 19.26
C GLU A 352 8.30 -8.64 18.99
N ALA A 353 8.26 -9.73 19.77
CA ALA A 353 7.22 -10.75 19.62
C ALA A 353 5.83 -10.19 19.95
N ALA A 354 5.72 -9.42 21.04
CA ALA A 354 4.48 -8.76 21.40
C ALA A 354 4.10 -7.68 20.38
N ALA A 355 5.06 -6.88 19.91
CA ALA A 355 4.82 -5.87 18.87
C ALA A 355 4.27 -6.50 17.57
N ARG A 356 4.80 -7.66 17.16
CA ARG A 356 4.27 -8.44 16.04
C ARG A 356 2.86 -8.95 16.31
N ALA A 357 2.58 -9.48 17.51
CA ALA A 357 1.23 -9.92 17.88
C ALA A 357 0.21 -8.77 17.81
N VAL A 358 0.56 -7.57 18.28
CA VAL A 358 -0.29 -6.37 18.17
C VAL A 358 -0.49 -5.95 16.71
N ARG A 359 0.57 -5.94 15.89
CA ARG A 359 0.47 -5.66 14.45
C ARG A 359 -0.50 -6.62 13.76
N ASP A 360 -0.33 -7.91 13.98
CA ASP A 360 -1.14 -8.95 13.35
C ASP A 360 -2.60 -8.85 13.83
N TYR A 361 -2.84 -8.60 15.12
CA TYR A 361 -4.18 -8.35 15.67
C TYR A 361 -4.88 -7.18 14.96
N ILE A 362 -4.20 -6.04 14.81
CA ILE A 362 -4.72 -4.86 14.10
C ILE A 362 -5.05 -5.20 12.65
N ALA A 363 -4.18 -5.96 11.96
CA ALA A 363 -4.39 -6.38 10.58
C ALA A 363 -5.63 -7.28 10.46
N PHE A 364 -5.74 -8.33 11.29
CA PHE A 364 -6.91 -9.23 11.27
C PHE A 364 -8.22 -8.51 11.61
N ALA A 365 -8.21 -7.59 12.59
CA ALA A 365 -9.37 -6.77 12.91
C ALA A 365 -9.76 -5.83 11.75
N THR A 366 -8.78 -5.29 11.04
CA THR A 366 -9.04 -4.44 9.86
C THR A 366 -9.68 -5.25 8.72
N HIS A 367 -9.13 -6.43 8.40
CA HIS A 367 -9.72 -7.33 7.41
C HIS A 367 -11.11 -7.82 7.82
N LEU A 368 -11.36 -8.07 9.11
CA LEU A 368 -12.69 -8.43 9.62
C LEU A 368 -13.71 -7.31 9.38
N ALA A 369 -13.28 -6.06 9.60
CA ALA A 369 -14.12 -4.90 9.33
C ALA A 369 -14.48 -4.78 7.84
N PHE A 370 -13.51 -4.99 6.95
CA PHE A 370 -13.74 -4.93 5.50
C PHE A 370 -14.57 -6.10 4.98
N LEU A 371 -14.34 -7.31 5.48
CA LEU A 371 -15.17 -8.47 5.19
C LEU A 371 -16.63 -8.18 5.56
N ARG A 372 -16.86 -7.64 6.76
CA ARG A 372 -18.21 -7.26 7.21
C ARG A 372 -18.80 -6.11 6.40
N ALA A 373 -17.99 -5.12 6.04
CA ALA A 373 -18.43 -4.00 5.21
C ALA A 373 -18.87 -4.46 3.81
N ALA A 374 -18.16 -5.42 3.22
CA ALA A 374 -18.55 -6.04 1.97
C ALA A 374 -19.89 -6.78 2.11
N ALA A 375 -20.07 -7.59 3.16
CA ALA A 375 -21.33 -8.27 3.43
C ALA A 375 -22.51 -7.30 3.61
N VAL A 376 -22.34 -6.20 4.36
CA VAL A 376 -23.38 -5.18 4.55
C VAL A 376 -23.74 -4.46 3.25
N ARG A 377 -22.80 -4.33 2.30
CA ARG A 377 -23.11 -3.81 0.95
C ARG A 377 -23.83 -4.82 0.05
N GLY A 378 -24.24 -5.97 0.59
CA GLY A 378 -24.86 -7.07 -0.14
C GLY A 378 -23.85 -7.95 -0.85
N ALA A 379 -22.55 -7.86 -0.52
CA ALA A 379 -21.44 -8.56 -1.15
C ALA A 379 -20.73 -9.62 -0.30
N PRO A 380 -21.44 -10.51 0.42
CA PRO A 380 -20.76 -11.57 1.14
C PRO A 380 -20.10 -12.54 0.14
N GLY A 381 -18.83 -12.86 0.36
CA GLY A 381 -18.20 -13.97 -0.35
C GLY A 381 -18.88 -15.30 -0.02
N PRO A 382 -18.79 -16.31 -0.89
CA PRO A 382 -19.38 -17.64 -0.63
C PRO A 382 -18.81 -18.29 0.64
N ASP A 383 -17.61 -17.89 1.04
CA ASP A 383 -16.87 -18.33 2.22
C ASP A 383 -16.94 -17.35 3.40
N PHE A 384 -17.87 -16.38 3.38
CA PHE A 384 -17.96 -15.31 4.38
C PHE A 384 -17.92 -15.84 5.82
N ALA A 385 -18.76 -16.83 6.17
CA ALA A 385 -18.84 -17.35 7.55
C ALA A 385 -17.54 -18.03 7.99
N ALA A 386 -16.95 -18.85 7.12
CA ALA A 386 -15.67 -19.51 7.40
C ALA A 386 -14.55 -18.47 7.61
N ARG A 387 -14.53 -17.42 6.78
CA ARG A 387 -13.54 -16.35 6.87
C ARG A 387 -13.74 -15.46 8.09
N GLU A 388 -14.98 -15.12 8.43
CA GLU A 388 -15.33 -14.36 9.63
C GLU A 388 -14.85 -15.10 10.88
N SER A 389 -15.11 -16.42 10.95
CA SER A 389 -14.64 -17.29 12.03
C SER A 389 -13.10 -17.37 12.10
N GLU A 390 -12.41 -17.54 10.96
CA GLU A 390 -10.94 -17.59 10.88
C GLU A 390 -10.31 -16.29 11.45
N LEU A 391 -10.82 -15.14 11.03
CA LEU A 391 -10.32 -13.83 11.47
C LEU A 391 -10.58 -13.61 12.96
N LEU A 392 -11.76 -13.97 13.45
CA LEU A 392 -12.10 -13.90 14.88
C LEU A 392 -11.20 -14.80 15.73
N ALA A 393 -10.89 -16.02 15.27
CA ALA A 393 -9.97 -16.91 15.95
C ALA A 393 -8.55 -16.28 16.05
N HIS A 394 -8.06 -15.71 14.96
CA HIS A 394 -6.76 -15.03 14.95
C HIS A 394 -6.67 -13.81 15.88
N ILE A 395 -7.75 -13.03 15.97
CA ILE A 395 -7.91 -11.92 16.92
C ILE A 395 -7.91 -12.48 18.36
N TRP A 396 -8.69 -13.52 18.62
CA TRP A 396 -8.83 -14.12 19.95
C TRP A 396 -7.50 -14.64 20.50
N HIS A 397 -6.69 -15.33 19.69
CA HIS A 397 -5.38 -15.86 20.12
C HIS A 397 -4.35 -14.77 20.43
N ARG A 398 -4.50 -13.56 19.90
CA ARG A 398 -3.53 -12.46 20.07
C ARG A 398 -3.99 -11.39 21.08
N LYS A 399 -5.21 -11.53 21.62
CA LYS A 399 -5.86 -10.53 22.48
C LYS A 399 -5.07 -10.20 23.75
N THR A 400 -4.30 -11.16 24.28
CA THR A 400 -3.52 -11.02 25.53
C THR A 400 -2.45 -9.94 25.41
N TRP A 401 -1.79 -9.85 24.26
CA TRP A 401 -0.80 -8.81 23.99
C TRP A 401 -1.44 -7.53 23.43
N ALA A 402 -2.44 -7.69 22.56
CA ALA A 402 -3.00 -6.56 21.81
C ALA A 402 -3.92 -5.65 22.62
N ARG A 403 -4.83 -6.22 23.42
CA ARG A 403 -5.85 -5.40 24.12
C ARG A 403 -5.26 -4.48 25.17
N PRO A 404 -4.35 -4.91 26.07
CA PRO A 404 -3.75 -4.01 27.04
C PRO A 404 -2.95 -2.90 26.37
N ALA A 405 -2.20 -3.24 25.32
CA ALA A 405 -1.41 -2.27 24.56
C ALA A 405 -2.30 -1.23 23.83
N LEU A 406 -3.40 -1.67 23.22
CA LEU A 406 -4.38 -0.78 22.58
C LEU A 406 -5.09 0.12 23.59
N ALA A 407 -5.47 -0.42 24.75
CA ALA A 407 -6.10 0.37 25.82
C ALA A 407 -5.15 1.44 26.37
N ALA A 408 -3.91 1.05 26.71
CA ALA A 408 -2.88 1.96 27.19
C ALA A 408 -2.56 3.05 26.15
N ALA A 409 -2.40 2.66 24.87
CA ALA A 409 -2.18 3.59 23.78
C ALA A 409 -3.36 4.54 23.60
N TYR A 410 -4.60 4.03 23.62
CA TYR A 410 -5.80 4.87 23.47
C TYR A 410 -5.90 5.92 24.57
N LEU A 411 -5.61 5.56 25.82
CA LEU A 411 -5.56 6.50 26.94
C LEU A 411 -4.44 7.52 26.76
N ALA A 412 -3.21 7.09 26.45
CA ALA A 412 -2.07 7.98 26.25
C ALA A 412 -2.28 8.97 25.09
N THR A 413 -2.96 8.54 24.03
CA THR A 413 -3.18 9.37 22.83
C THR A 413 -4.32 10.37 23.01
N ASN A 414 -5.32 10.04 23.83
CA ASN A 414 -6.50 10.90 24.07
C ASN A 414 -6.47 11.60 25.43
N ALA A 415 -5.41 11.43 26.22
CA ALA A 415 -5.24 12.19 27.45
C ALA A 415 -5.18 13.69 27.12
N PRO A 416 -5.90 14.56 27.88
CA PRO A 416 -5.77 16.00 27.72
C PRO A 416 -4.30 16.38 27.86
N ARG A 417 -3.78 17.21 26.95
CA ARG A 417 -2.45 17.82 27.14
C ARG A 417 -2.55 18.74 28.35
N THR A 418 -2.13 18.26 29.51
CA THR A 418 -1.97 19.11 30.68
C THR A 418 -0.82 20.05 30.38
N TRP A 419 -1.12 21.33 30.14
CA TRP A 419 -0.10 22.37 30.19
C TRP A 419 0.57 22.30 31.57
N PRO A 420 1.90 22.45 31.67
CA PRO A 420 2.55 22.59 32.96
C PRO A 420 1.81 23.69 33.74
N THR A 421 1.33 23.39 34.93
CA THR A 421 0.80 24.42 35.81
C THR A 421 1.89 25.48 35.98
N PRO A 422 1.63 26.78 35.71
CA PRO A 422 2.63 27.80 35.96
C PRO A 422 3.12 27.66 37.41
N PRO A 423 4.43 27.81 37.67
CA PRO A 423 4.96 27.74 39.02
C PRO A 423 4.17 28.70 39.92
N PRO A 424 3.91 28.34 41.19
CA PRO A 424 3.21 29.21 42.11
C PRO A 424 3.87 30.59 42.11
N ALA A 425 3.06 31.64 42.02
CA ALA A 425 3.55 33.00 42.10
C ALA A 425 4.41 33.14 43.37
N PRO A 426 5.59 33.79 43.29
CA PRO A 426 6.39 34.02 44.48
C PRO A 426 5.52 34.72 45.54
N PRO A 427 5.68 34.38 46.83
CA PRO A 427 4.93 35.04 47.89
C PRO A 427 5.14 36.55 47.79
N PRO A 428 4.11 37.37 48.04
CA PRO A 428 4.26 38.82 48.04
C PRO A 428 5.38 39.19 49.02
N PRO A 429 6.25 40.16 48.67
CA PRO A 429 7.31 40.59 49.56
C PRO A 429 6.71 41.00 50.90
N PHE A 430 7.29 40.50 51.99
CA PHE A 430 6.90 40.85 53.35
C PHE A 430 6.84 42.39 53.47
N PRO A 431 5.81 42.96 54.12
CA PRO A 431 5.77 44.39 54.36
C PRO A 431 7.00 44.77 55.18
N HIS A 432 7.89 45.57 54.57
CA HIS A 432 9.03 46.14 55.29
C HIS A 432 8.51 46.91 56.52
N PRO A 433 9.12 46.74 57.70
CA PRO A 433 8.78 47.56 58.86
C PRO A 433 8.97 49.03 58.49
N ARG A 434 7.94 49.84 58.67
CA ARG A 434 8.04 51.31 58.51
C ARG A 434 9.15 51.82 59.44
N PRO A 435 10.05 52.71 58.99
CA PRO A 435 11.04 53.30 59.87
C PRO A 435 10.32 54.07 60.98
N THR A 436 10.51 53.62 62.22
CA THR A 436 10.08 54.35 63.41
C THR A 436 10.93 55.60 63.53
N TRP A 437 10.36 56.76 63.25
CA TRP A 437 10.94 58.05 63.59
C TRP A 437 11.12 58.13 65.10
N GLN A 438 12.38 58.09 65.56
CA GLN A 438 12.72 58.36 66.96
C GLN A 438 12.56 59.85 67.23
N SER A 439 11.66 60.17 68.16
CA SER A 439 11.47 61.50 68.72
C SER A 439 12.73 61.94 69.50
N PRO A 440 13.23 63.18 69.34
CA PRO A 440 14.37 63.66 70.12
C PRO A 440 14.01 63.79 71.61
N THR A 441 14.88 63.28 72.48
CA THR A 441 14.80 63.37 73.94
C THR A 441 14.88 64.81 74.46
N PRO A 442 14.11 65.20 75.48
CA PRO A 442 14.16 66.54 76.04
C PRO A 442 15.20 66.71 77.17
N GLY A 443 16.09 67.69 77.00
CA GLY A 443 16.54 68.61 78.06
C GLY A 443 17.81 68.26 78.86
N LYS A 444 18.77 69.21 78.89
CA LYS A 444 19.07 70.03 80.09
C LYS A 444 20.04 71.18 79.77
N HIS A 445 19.75 72.30 80.43
CA HIS A 445 20.38 73.62 80.36
C HIS A 445 21.86 73.64 80.78
N LEU A 446 22.63 74.51 80.12
CA LEU A 446 23.35 75.65 80.71
C LEU A 446 23.52 76.75 79.65
#